data_AF-A0A255TQX0-F1
#
_entry.id   AF-A0A255TQX0-F1
#
_cell.length_a   1.000
_cell.length_b   1.000
_cell.length_c   1.000
_cell.angle_alpha   90.00
_cell.angle_beta   90.00
_cell.angle_gamma   90.00
#
_symmetry.space_group_name_H-M   'P 1'
#
loop_
_entity.id
_entity.type
_entity.pdbx_description
1 polymer ?
#
loop_
_entity_poly.entity_id
_entity_poly.type
_entity_poly.pdbx_seq_one_letter_code
_entity_poly.pdbx_strand_id
1 'polypeptide(L)'
;MMDKYTHIIDLPHHVSKVRPQMTMYQRAAQFAPFAALTGHSAAISETARLTDKVIELSESECQVLNQKITLLLAHLDGKFSHILPVKNKDW
;
A
#
# COMPACT_ATOMS: atom_id res chain seq x y z
N MET A 1 -36.39 0.45 -0.66
CA MET A 1 -35.85 -0.70 -1.43
C MET A 1 -35.91 -1.91 -0.51
N MET A 2 -36.78 -2.85 -0.82
CA MET A 2 -37.10 -3.98 0.06
C MET A 2 -35.94 -4.98 0.02
N ASP A 3 -35.13 -5.01 1.08
CA ASP A 3 -34.76 -6.18 1.89
C ASP A 3 -34.95 -7.59 1.28
N LYS A 4 -34.44 -7.79 0.06
CA LYS A 4 -34.58 -9.04 -0.70
C LYS A 4 -33.95 -10.26 0.00
N TYR A 5 -33.06 -10.03 0.96
CA TYR A 5 -32.26 -11.06 1.61
C TYR A 5 -32.36 -11.06 3.15
N THR A 6 -33.22 -10.23 3.75
CA THR A 6 -33.35 -10.17 5.23
C THR A 6 -33.84 -11.48 5.84
N HIS A 7 -34.63 -12.25 5.09
CA HIS A 7 -35.10 -13.56 5.52
C HIS A 7 -34.02 -14.66 5.47
N ILE A 8 -32.84 -14.38 4.89
CA ILE A 8 -31.74 -15.36 4.81
C ILE A 8 -30.43 -14.93 5.48
N ILE A 9 -30.25 -13.64 5.81
CA ILE A 9 -28.98 -13.12 6.34
C ILE A 9 -28.63 -13.68 7.73
N ASP A 10 -29.65 -13.97 8.54
CA ASP A 10 -29.50 -14.48 9.91
C ASP A 10 -29.71 -16.00 10.02
N LEU A 11 -29.80 -16.71 8.88
CA LEU A 11 -29.93 -18.17 8.90
C LEU A 11 -28.65 -18.81 9.46
N PRO A 12 -28.78 -19.87 10.27
CA PRO A 12 -27.62 -20.59 10.80
C PRO A 12 -26.78 -21.14 9.65
N HIS A 13 -25.48 -20.88 9.68
CA HIS A 13 -24.55 -21.45 8.72
C HIS A 13 -24.44 -22.96 8.93
N HIS A 14 -24.66 -23.74 7.86
CA HIS A 14 -24.53 -25.19 7.94
C HIS A 14 -23.07 -25.58 8.18
N VAL A 15 -22.84 -26.38 9.22
CA VAL A 15 -21.55 -27.01 9.52
C VAL A 15 -21.73 -28.52 9.47
N SER A 16 -20.89 -29.21 8.69
CA SER A 16 -20.95 -30.66 8.59
C SER A 16 -20.66 -31.31 9.94
N LYS A 17 -21.50 -32.25 10.36
CA LYS A 17 -21.30 -33.06 11.58
C LYS A 17 -20.25 -34.15 11.42
N VAL A 18 -19.96 -34.55 10.17
CA VAL A 18 -19.13 -35.72 9.84
C VAL A 18 -17.78 -35.30 9.25
N ARG A 19 -17.72 -34.15 8.56
CA ARG A 19 -16.50 -33.64 7.93
C ARG A 19 -16.01 -32.42 8.72
N PRO A 20 -14.93 -32.55 9.49
CA PRO A 20 -14.32 -31.41 10.17
C PRO A 20 -13.98 -30.30 9.19
N GLN A 21 -14.16 -29.05 9.61
CA GLN A 21 -13.71 -27.91 8.83
C GLN A 21 -12.19 -27.85 8.81
N MET A 22 -11.65 -27.38 7.69
CA MET A 22 -10.23 -27.17 7.53
C MET A 22 -9.73 -26.08 8.50
N THR A 23 -8.60 -26.34 9.16
CA THR A 23 -7.96 -25.35 10.05
C THR A 23 -7.59 -24.08 9.28
N MET A 24 -7.47 -22.94 9.95
CA MET A 24 -7.06 -21.69 9.28
C MET A 24 -5.69 -21.84 8.58
N TYR A 25 -4.76 -22.56 9.21
CA TYR A 25 -3.44 -22.83 8.65
C TYR A 25 -3.53 -23.66 7.35
N GLN A 26 -4.28 -24.76 7.37
CA GLN A 26 -4.49 -25.59 6.17
C GLN A 26 -5.23 -24.82 5.06
N ARG A 27 -6.16 -23.92 5.43
CA ARG A 27 -6.79 -23.00 4.47
C ARG A 27 -5.75 -22.06 3.83
N ALA A 28 -4.85 -21.48 4.62
CA ALA A 28 -3.79 -20.61 4.12
C ALA A 28 -2.80 -21.35 3.20
N ALA A 29 -2.47 -22.61 3.53
CA ALA A 29 -1.56 -23.42 2.73
C ALA A 29 -2.04 -23.67 1.29
N GLN A 30 -3.36 -23.59 1.02
CA GLN A 30 -3.89 -23.67 -0.34
C GLN A 30 -3.38 -22.53 -1.25
N PHE A 31 -2.96 -21.40 -0.65
CA PHE A 31 -2.42 -20.25 -1.35
C PHE A 31 -0.88 -20.27 -1.44
N ALA A 32 -0.20 -21.32 -0.94
CA ALA A 32 1.25 -21.47 -1.06
C ALA A 32 1.81 -21.35 -2.49
N PRO A 33 1.12 -21.80 -3.56
CA PRO A 33 1.61 -21.65 -4.93
C PRO A 33 1.85 -20.18 -5.36
N PHE A 34 1.16 -19.23 -4.74
CA PHE A 34 1.32 -17.80 -5.05
C PHE A 34 2.53 -17.16 -4.36
N ALA A 35 3.18 -17.85 -3.41
CA ALA A 35 4.36 -17.35 -2.74
C ALA A 35 5.57 -17.17 -3.68
N ALA A 36 5.61 -17.94 -4.78
CA ALA A 36 6.66 -17.83 -5.79
C ALA A 36 6.48 -16.64 -6.74
N LEU A 37 5.30 -16.00 -6.74
CA LEU A 37 5.05 -14.83 -7.59
C LEU A 37 5.83 -13.63 -7.05
N THR A 38 6.65 -13.03 -7.92
CA THR A 38 7.32 -11.77 -7.63
C THR A 38 6.27 -10.72 -7.29
N GLY A 39 6.43 -10.04 -6.16
CA GLY A 39 5.50 -9.01 -5.70
C GLY A 39 4.31 -9.48 -4.85
N HIS A 40 4.08 -10.79 -4.66
CA HIS A 40 2.98 -11.27 -3.80
C HIS A 40 3.15 -10.81 -2.34
N SER A 41 4.35 -10.96 -1.78
CA SER A 41 4.67 -10.45 -0.44
C SER A 41 4.55 -8.93 -0.34
N ALA A 42 4.88 -8.21 -1.41
CA ALA A 42 4.74 -6.75 -1.46
C ALA A 42 3.27 -6.33 -1.49
N ALA A 43 2.42 -7.03 -2.25
CA ALA A 43 0.97 -6.79 -2.28
C ALA A 43 0.32 -7.08 -0.91
N ILE A 44 0.71 -8.16 -0.24
CA ILE A 44 0.25 -8.45 1.14
C ILE A 44 0.66 -7.29 2.07
N SER A 45 1.93 -6.86 2.02
CA SER A 45 2.42 -5.74 2.82
C SER A 45 1.65 -4.44 2.55
N GLU A 46 1.31 -4.17 1.29
CA GLU A 46 0.56 -2.96 0.92
C GLU A 46 -0.88 -3.03 1.44
N THR A 47 -1.55 -4.18 1.34
CA THR A 47 -2.91 -4.34 1.90
C THR A 47 -2.94 -4.25 3.42
N ALA A 48 -1.85 -4.63 4.09
CA ALA A 48 -1.71 -4.49 5.54
C ALA A 48 -1.35 -3.06 5.96
N ARG A 49 -1.01 -2.17 5.02
CA ARG A 49 -0.62 -0.80 5.32
C ARG A 49 -1.84 0.00 5.79
N LEU A 50 -1.85 0.34 7.07
CA LEU A 50 -2.78 1.31 7.62
C LEU A 50 -2.45 2.67 7.03
N THR A 51 -3.18 3.03 5.99
CA THR A 51 -3.04 4.33 5.33
C THR A 51 -4.24 5.17 5.67
N ASP A 52 -4.01 6.41 6.08
CA ASP A 52 -5.06 7.41 6.10
C ASP A 52 -5.66 7.57 4.69
N LYS A 53 -6.88 8.11 4.62
CA LYS A 53 -7.54 8.35 3.34
C LYS A 53 -6.60 9.10 2.40
N VAL A 54 -6.59 8.70 1.13
CA VAL A 54 -5.89 9.43 0.07
C VAL A 54 -6.35 10.89 0.15
N ILE A 55 -5.41 11.80 0.42
CA ILE A 55 -5.68 13.23 0.40
C ILE A 55 -5.75 13.62 -1.08
N GLU A 56 -6.95 13.85 -1.59
CA GLU A 56 -7.13 14.43 -2.92
C GLU A 56 -6.75 15.91 -2.85
N LEU A 57 -5.60 16.23 -3.43
CA LEU A 57 -5.13 17.61 -3.57
C LEU A 57 -5.76 18.23 -4.82
N SER A 58 -6.28 19.43 -4.67
CA SER A 58 -6.63 20.28 -5.82
C SER A 58 -5.37 20.70 -6.58
N GLU A 59 -5.55 21.13 -7.83
CA GLU A 59 -4.44 21.53 -8.70
C GLU A 59 -3.63 22.70 -8.11
N SER A 60 -4.29 23.63 -7.42
CA SER A 60 -3.65 24.74 -6.72
C SER A 60 -2.80 24.26 -5.52
N GLU A 61 -3.28 23.30 -4.74
CA GLU A 61 -2.53 22.74 -3.62
C GLU A 61 -1.28 21.96 -4.10
N CYS A 62 -1.42 21.20 -5.17
CA CYS A 62 -0.29 20.56 -5.85
C CYS A 62 0.75 21.59 -6.32
N GLN A 63 0.31 22.71 -6.90
CA GLN A 63 1.21 23.76 -7.36
C GLN A 63 1.98 24.42 -6.21
N VAL A 64 1.31 24.69 -5.07
CA VAL A 64 1.97 25.22 -3.87
C VAL A 64 3.01 24.21 -3.34
N LEU A 65 2.67 22.92 -3.32
CA LEU A 65 3.60 21.89 -2.87
C LEU A 65 4.83 21.81 -3.77
N ASN A 66 4.63 21.82 -5.09
CA ASN A 66 5.72 21.81 -6.06
C ASN A 66 6.66 23.02 -5.90
N GLN A 67 6.12 24.21 -5.67
CA GLN A 67 6.93 25.40 -5.39
C GLN A 67 7.82 25.22 -4.14
N LYS A 68 7.24 24.67 -3.05
CA LYS A 68 7.99 24.38 -1.82
C LYS A 68 9.10 23.36 -2.05
N ILE A 69 8.82 22.31 -2.82
CA ILE A 69 9.82 21.28 -3.18
C ILE A 69 10.98 21.91 -3.97
N THR A 70 10.68 22.72 -4.98
CA THR A 70 11.70 23.41 -5.78
C THR A 70 12.59 24.32 -4.94
N LEU A 71 12.01 25.05 -3.97
CA LEU A 71 12.79 25.89 -3.05
C LEU A 71 13.72 25.05 -2.16
N LEU A 72 13.24 23.91 -1.65
CA LEU A 72 14.04 23.01 -0.84
C LEU A 72 15.20 22.39 -1.65
N LEU A 73 14.94 22.00 -2.90
CA LEU A 73 15.98 21.50 -3.81
C LEU A 73 17.04 22.56 -4.09
N ALA A 74 16.66 23.79 -4.42
CA ALA A 74 17.60 24.88 -4.65
C ALA A 74 18.47 25.17 -3.41
N HIS A 75 17.88 25.08 -2.21
CA HIS A 75 18.62 25.24 -0.96
C HIS A 75 19.59 24.07 -0.69
N LEU A 76 19.19 22.85 -1.04
CA LEU A 76 20.04 21.67 -0.95
C LEU A 76 21.20 21.75 -1.95
N ASP A 77 20.95 22.13 -3.21
CA ASP A 77 21.99 22.33 -4.23
C ASP A 77 22.98 23.43 -3.83
N GLY A 78 22.50 24.51 -3.21
CA GLY A 78 23.34 25.54 -2.61
C GLY A 78 24.21 25.02 -1.45
N LYS A 79 23.70 24.06 -0.66
CA LYS A 79 24.48 23.39 0.40
C LYS A 79 25.46 22.36 -0.14
N PHE A 80 25.08 21.59 -1.17
CA PHE A 80 25.96 20.61 -1.81
C PHE A 80 27.10 21.28 -2.59
N SER A 81 26.85 22.45 -3.20
CA SER A 81 27.90 23.24 -3.83
C SER A 81 28.90 23.87 -2.84
N HIS A 82 28.47 24.13 -1.59
CA HIS A 82 29.37 24.58 -0.52
C HIS A 82 30.19 23.44 0.12
N ILE A 83 29.67 22.20 0.09
CA ILE A 83 30.28 21.04 0.77
C ILE A 83 31.21 20.23 -0.16
N LEU A 84 31.00 20.28 -1.48
CA LEU A 84 31.89 19.64 -2.44
C LEU A 84 32.93 20.65 -2.95
N PRO A 85 34.23 20.52 -2.60
CA PRO A 85 35.24 21.29 -3.30
C PRO A 85 35.18 20.86 -4.77
N VAL A 86 35.02 21.84 -5.66
CA VAL A 86 35.11 21.67 -7.11
C VAL A 86 36.48 21.04 -7.38
N LYS A 87 36.53 19.72 -7.55
CA LYS A 87 37.70 19.07 -8.11
C LYS A 87 37.68 19.40 -9.59
N ASN A 88 38.39 20.46 -9.97
CA ASN A 88 38.88 20.62 -11.33
C ASN A 88 39.54 19.30 -11.72
N LYS A 89 38.93 18.62 -12.68
CA LYS A 89 39.50 17.42 -13.28
C LYS A 89 39.96 17.84 -14.67
N ASP A 90 41.17 18.40 -14.72
CA ASP A 90 41.95 18.49 -15.94
C ASP A 90 42.47 17.07 -16.27
N TRP A 91 41.97 16.50 -17.37
CA TRP A 91 42.68 15.59 -18.27
C TRP A 91 41.94 15.55 -19.60
#